data_AF-A0A377K8R3-F1
#
_entry.id   AF-A0A377K8R3-F1
#
_cell.length_a   1.000
_cell.length_b   1.000
_cell.length_c   1.000
_cell.angle_alpha   90.00
_cell.angle_beta   90.00
_cell.angle_gamma   90.00
#
_symmetry.space_group_name_H-M   'P 1'
#
loop_
_entity.id
_entity.type
_entity.pdbx_description
1 polymer ?
#
loop_
_entity_poly.entity_id
_entity_poly.type
_entity_poly.pdbx_seq_one_letter_code
_entity_poly.pdbx_strand_id
1 'polypeptide(L)'
;MLSNPPALPPRTHRLLLVELEGEKWIADVGFGGQTLTAPIRLMPDIMQTTPHGEYRLLQEGDDWVLQFNHHQHWQSMYRFDLCEQQQSDYVMGNFWVGALAAVAFSPSFADVSPFAGRWQANADQFSFYPL
;
A
#
# COMPACT_ATOMS: atom_id res chain seq x y z
N MET A 1 -1.72 -2.77 -7.67
CA MET A 1 -2.50 -1.67 -8.27
C MET A 1 -3.50 -2.24 -9.28
N LEU A 2 -4.67 -2.65 -8.80
CA LEU A 2 -5.97 -2.73 -9.48
C LEU A 2 -6.92 -3.49 -8.55
N SER A 3 -8.11 -2.94 -8.33
CA SER A 3 -9.24 -3.70 -7.83
C SER A 3 -9.60 -4.77 -8.87
N ASN A 4 -9.28 -6.04 -8.58
CA ASN A 4 -9.62 -7.22 -9.39
C ASN A 4 -9.10 -7.22 -10.85
N PRO A 5 -7.77 -7.30 -11.08
CA PRO A 5 -7.22 -7.39 -12.42
C PRO A 5 -7.51 -8.76 -13.05
N PRO A 6 -7.62 -8.86 -14.40
CA PRO A 6 -7.85 -10.13 -15.11
C PRO A 6 -6.70 -11.13 -14.95
N ALA A 7 -5.51 -10.66 -14.57
CA ALA A 7 -4.38 -11.46 -14.15
C ALA A 7 -3.64 -10.72 -13.01
N LEU A 8 -3.07 -11.48 -12.07
CA LEU A 8 -2.31 -10.87 -10.97
C LEU A 8 -1.05 -10.18 -11.53
N PRO A 9 -0.82 -8.90 -11.19
CA PRO A 9 0.40 -8.21 -11.58
C PRO A 9 1.61 -8.78 -10.82
N PRO A 10 2.84 -8.55 -11.30
CA PRO A 10 4.05 -8.93 -10.58
C PRO A 10 4.13 -8.27 -9.20
N ARG A 11 4.86 -8.89 -8.27
CA ARG A 11 5.12 -8.38 -6.92
C ARG A 11 6.08 -7.20 -6.97
N THR A 12 5.55 -6.00 -7.15
CA THR A 12 6.34 -4.76 -7.28
C THR A 12 6.29 -3.87 -6.04
N HIS A 13 5.38 -4.17 -5.11
CA HIS A 13 5.20 -3.40 -3.87
C HIS A 13 5.86 -4.10 -2.69
N ARG A 14 6.45 -3.32 -1.78
CA ARG A 14 7.08 -3.80 -0.55
C ARG A 14 6.37 -3.22 0.65
N LEU A 15 6.04 -4.09 1.59
CA LEU A 15 5.57 -3.76 2.93
C LEU A 15 6.33 -4.57 3.97
N LEU A 16 6.14 -4.25 5.24
CA LEU A 16 6.75 -4.93 6.37
C LEU A 16 5.70 -5.66 7.20
N LEU A 17 6.00 -6.90 7.59
CA LEU A 17 5.32 -7.59 8.67
C LEU A 17 6.09 -7.35 9.97
N VAL A 18 5.41 -6.85 11.00
CA VAL A 18 5.96 -6.54 12.31
C VAL A 18 5.26 -7.41 13.34
N GLU A 19 6.05 -8.12 14.15
CA GLU A 19 5.55 -8.84 15.33
C GLU A 19 5.86 -8.02 16.58
N LEU A 20 4.82 -7.67 17.34
CA LEU A 20 4.92 -6.90 18.58
C LEU A 20 3.96 -7.48 19.60
N GLU A 21 4.48 -7.82 20.79
CA GLU A 21 3.68 -8.35 21.90
C GLU A 21 2.82 -9.59 21.52
N GLY A 22 3.30 -10.41 20.60
CA GLY A 22 2.59 -11.62 20.11
C GLY A 22 1.51 -11.33 19.06
N GLU A 23 1.36 -10.07 18.64
CA GLU A 23 0.45 -9.65 17.58
C GLU A 23 1.21 -9.33 16.29
N LYS A 24 0.56 -9.60 15.15
CA LYS A 24 1.09 -9.30 13.82
C LYS A 24 0.48 -8.01 13.27
N TRP A 25 1.32 -7.18 12.69
CA TRP A 25 0.97 -5.88 12.12
C TRP A 25 1.63 -5.72 10.76
N ILE A 26 1.00 -4.99 9.85
CA ILE A 26 1.64 -4.50 8.64
C ILE A 26 2.02 -3.03 8.81
N ALA A 27 3.18 -2.67 8.27
CA ALA A 27 3.64 -1.29 8.15
C ALA A 27 4.10 -1.03 6.71
N ASP A 28 3.68 0.10 6.15
CA ASP A 28 3.94 0.44 4.75
C ASP A 28 3.97 1.95 4.56
N VAL A 29 5.18 2.48 4.40
CA VAL A 29 5.43 3.91 4.17
C VAL A 29 5.77 4.20 2.70
N GLY A 30 5.57 3.22 1.80
CA GLY A 30 6.01 3.30 0.40
C GLY A 30 4.88 3.30 -0.64
N PHE A 31 3.63 3.07 -0.23
CA PHE A 31 2.49 3.02 -1.16
C PHE A 31 2.00 4.43 -1.55
N GLY A 32 2.61 5.00 -2.59
CA GLY A 32 2.31 6.36 -3.06
C GLY A 32 0.81 6.68 -3.20
N GLY A 33 0.44 7.93 -2.90
CA GLY A 33 -0.92 8.46 -2.98
C GLY A 33 -1.80 8.12 -1.78
N GLN A 34 -1.76 6.89 -1.28
CA GLN A 34 -2.55 6.43 -0.14
C GLN A 34 -1.70 5.76 0.95
N THR A 35 -0.48 6.27 1.15
CA THR A 35 0.52 5.81 2.12
C THR A 35 -0.10 5.59 3.50
N LEU A 36 0.14 4.42 4.10
CA LEU A 36 -0.28 4.16 5.49
C LEU A 36 0.50 5.07 6.43
N THR A 37 -0.20 5.59 7.44
CA THR A 37 0.35 6.52 8.44
C THR A 37 0.31 5.98 9.86
N ALA A 38 -0.25 4.78 10.01
CA ALA A 38 -0.21 3.97 11.21
C ALA A 38 -0.13 2.48 10.80
N PRO A 39 0.46 1.61 11.64
CA PRO A 39 0.44 0.18 11.39
C PRO A 39 -0.99 -0.37 11.43
N ILE A 40 -1.27 -1.38 10.61
CA ILE A 40 -2.57 -2.06 10.56
C ILE A 40 -2.40 -3.46 11.11
N ARG A 41 -3.20 -3.84 12.11
CA ARG A 41 -3.19 -5.18 12.69
C ARG A 41 -3.56 -6.20 11.62
N LEU A 42 -2.81 -7.29 11.53
CA LEU A 42 -3.06 -8.38 10.59
C LEU A 42 -4.24 -9.23 11.08
N MET A 43 -5.45 -8.70 10.89
CA MET A 43 -6.71 -9.32 11.31
C MET A 43 -7.80 -9.04 10.26
N PRO A 44 -8.53 -10.07 9.80
CA PRO A 44 -9.49 -9.90 8.73
C PRO A 44 -10.77 -9.20 9.21
N ASP A 45 -11.41 -8.50 8.29
CA ASP A 45 -12.76 -7.93 8.41
C ASP A 45 -12.96 -6.89 9.52
N ILE A 46 -11.88 -6.42 10.13
CA ILE A 46 -11.90 -5.33 11.11
C ILE A 46 -11.52 -4.01 10.44
N MET A 47 -12.40 -3.03 10.59
CA MET A 47 -12.12 -1.64 10.26
C MET A 47 -11.14 -1.05 11.28
N GLN A 48 -10.07 -0.45 10.79
CA GLN A 48 -8.99 0.12 11.58
C GLN A 48 -8.78 1.57 11.14
N THR A 49 -8.97 2.49 12.08
CA THR A 49 -8.83 3.93 11.86
C THR A 49 -7.37 4.33 12.00
N THR A 50 -6.87 5.06 11.01
CA THR A 50 -5.58 5.75 11.02
C THR A 50 -5.81 7.26 10.93
N PRO A 51 -4.80 8.12 11.18
CA PRO A 51 -4.98 9.55 11.01
C PRO A 51 -5.43 9.95 9.61
N HIS A 52 -5.05 9.21 8.56
CA HIS A 52 -5.38 9.54 7.16
C HIS A 52 -6.47 8.66 6.56
N GLY A 53 -7.29 8.01 7.39
CA GLY A 53 -8.50 7.32 6.99
C GLY A 53 -8.61 5.89 7.50
N GLU A 54 -9.63 5.19 7.01
CA GLU A 54 -10.02 3.88 7.51
C GLU A 54 -9.60 2.77 6.55
N TYR A 55 -9.05 1.71 7.13
CA TYR A 55 -8.52 0.58 6.40
C TYR A 55 -9.12 -0.72 6.94
N ARG A 56 -9.13 -1.76 6.13
CA ARG A 56 -9.41 -3.12 6.58
C ARG A 56 -8.61 -4.13 5.78
N LEU A 57 -8.41 -5.30 6.35
CA LEU A 57 -7.82 -6.43 5.66
C LEU A 57 -8.91 -7.46 5.36
N LEU A 58 -8.89 -8.02 4.16
CA LEU A 58 -9.63 -9.23 3.84
C LEU A 58 -8.64 -10.40 3.80
N GLN A 59 -9.08 -11.58 4.19
CA GLN A 59 -8.32 -12.82 4.05
C GLN A 59 -8.95 -13.70 2.96
N GLU A 60 -8.22 -13.96 1.90
CA GLU A 60 -8.63 -14.74 0.72
C GLU A 60 -7.73 -15.98 0.59
N GLY A 61 -8.06 -17.04 1.34
CA GLY A 61 -7.18 -18.20 1.45
C GLY A 61 -5.89 -17.83 2.20
N ASP A 62 -4.74 -18.03 1.56
CA ASP A 62 -3.43 -17.67 2.12
C ASP A 62 -3.04 -16.21 1.86
N ASP A 63 -3.80 -15.51 1.03
CA ASP A 63 -3.54 -14.12 0.67
C ASP A 63 -4.35 -13.13 1.52
N TRP A 64 -3.79 -11.94 1.66
CA TRP A 64 -4.38 -10.79 2.33
C TRP A 64 -4.61 -9.68 1.32
N VAL A 65 -5.71 -8.95 1.47
CA VAL A 65 -6.04 -7.78 0.64
C VAL A 65 -6.25 -6.58 1.54
N LEU A 66 -5.39 -5.56 1.40
CA LEU A 66 -5.60 -4.28 2.07
C LEU A 66 -6.62 -3.45 1.29
N GLN A 67 -7.64 -2.96 1.98
CA GLN A 67 -8.62 -2.04 1.44
C GLN A 67 -8.64 -0.72 2.22
N PHE A 68 -8.94 0.35 1.50
CA PHE A 68 -9.15 1.69 2.05
C PHE A 68 -10.61 2.11 1.85
N ASN A 69 -11.20 2.78 2.84
CA ASN A 69 -12.54 3.34 2.75
C ASN A 69 -12.50 4.73 2.09
N HIS A 70 -12.96 4.81 0.85
CA HIS A 70 -13.10 6.06 0.12
C HIS A 70 -14.57 6.36 -0.11
N HIS A 71 -15.09 7.39 0.56
CA HIS A 71 -16.51 7.80 0.49
C HIS A 71 -17.50 6.65 0.71
N GLN A 72 -17.32 5.88 1.79
CA GLN A 72 -18.16 4.72 2.14
C GLN A 72 -18.05 3.53 1.16
N HIS A 73 -17.05 3.55 0.30
CA HIS A 73 -16.73 2.45 -0.61
C HIS A 73 -15.33 1.90 -0.32
N TRP A 74 -15.26 0.59 -0.13
CA TRP A 74 -13.99 -0.11 0.06
C TRP A 74 -13.29 -0.33 -1.28
N GLN A 75 -12.07 0.17 -1.40
CA GLN A 75 -11.23 0.01 -2.58
C GLN A 75 -10.00 -0.83 -2.23
N SER A 76 -9.76 -1.89 -3.01
CA SER A 76 -8.57 -2.73 -2.84
C SER A 76 -7.32 -2.01 -3.33
N MET A 77 -6.31 -1.95 -2.46
CA MET A 77 -5.03 -1.30 -2.75
C MET A 77 -4.03 -2.31 -3.34
N TYR A 78 -3.75 -3.37 -2.57
CA TYR A 78 -2.83 -4.43 -2.95
C TYR A 78 -3.15 -5.75 -2.23
N ARG A 79 -2.61 -6.83 -2.80
CA ARG A 79 -2.69 -8.21 -2.29
C ARG A 79 -1.29 -8.70 -1.93
N PHE A 80 -1.16 -9.45 -0.85
CA PHE A 80 0.11 -10.01 -0.39
C PHE A 80 -0.09 -11.32 0.37
N ASP A 81 0.93 -12.17 0.37
CA ASP A 81 1.04 -13.33 1.28
C ASP A 81 2.07 -13.04 2.38
N LEU A 82 2.26 -13.99 3.28
CA LEU A 82 3.25 -13.89 4.37
C LEU A 82 4.60 -14.54 4.01
N CYS A 83 4.85 -14.78 2.72
CA CYS A 83 6.09 -15.38 2.27
C CYS A 83 7.26 -14.41 2.50
N GLU A 84 8.28 -14.87 3.21
CA GLU A 84 9.49 -14.08 3.44
C GLU A 84 10.17 -13.74 2.11
N GLN A 85 10.53 -12.47 1.94
CA GLN A 85 11.21 -11.99 0.74
C GLN A 85 12.68 -11.72 1.07
N GLN A 86 13.57 -12.08 0.15
CA GLN A 86 15.00 -11.87 0.27
C GLN A 86 15.41 -10.55 -0.41
N GLN A 87 16.59 -10.04 -0.05
CA GLN A 87 17.11 -8.81 -0.66
C GLN A 87 17.21 -8.89 -2.19
N SER A 88 17.51 -10.07 -2.74
CA SER A 88 17.53 -10.31 -4.19
C SER A 88 16.16 -10.11 -4.83
N ASP A 89 15.08 -10.49 -4.15
CA ASP A 89 13.71 -10.35 -4.66
C ASP A 89 13.35 -8.87 -4.77
N TYR A 90 13.75 -8.06 -3.78
CA TYR A 90 13.58 -6.60 -3.83
C TYR A 90 14.41 -5.96 -4.94
N VAL A 91 15.65 -6.41 -5.17
CA VAL A 91 16.47 -5.90 -6.27
C VAL A 91 15.83 -6.23 -7.62
N MET A 92 15.31 -7.45 -7.78
CA MET A 92 14.58 -7.85 -8.98
C MET A 92 13.31 -7.01 -9.18
N GLY A 93 12.50 -6.83 -8.14
CA GLY A 93 11.31 -5.98 -8.19
C GLY A 93 11.64 -4.53 -8.53
N ASN A 94 12.68 -3.97 -7.92
CA ASN A 94 13.16 -2.62 -8.21
C ASN A 94 13.66 -2.48 -9.65
N PHE A 95 14.43 -3.45 -10.14
CA PHE A 95 14.89 -3.45 -11.53
C PHE A 95 13.70 -3.53 -12.50
N TRP A 96 12.71 -4.39 -12.22
CA TRP A 96 11.49 -4.51 -13.01
C TRP A 96 10.74 -3.17 -13.11
N VAL A 97 10.52 -2.49 -11.98
CA VAL A 97 9.79 -1.23 -11.94
C VAL A 97 10.60 -0.07 -12.55
N GLY A 98 11.92 -0.03 -12.31
CA GLY A 98 12.79 1.05 -12.77
C GLY A 98 13.19 0.97 -14.25
N ALA A 99 13.23 -0.23 -14.85
CA ALA A 99 13.70 -0.43 -16.22
C ALA A 99 12.59 -0.40 -17.27
N LEU A 100 11.34 -0.71 -16.90
CA LEU A 100 10.23 -0.78 -17.85
C LEU A 100 9.40 0.51 -17.81
N ALA A 101 9.56 1.36 -18.84
CA ALA A 101 8.76 2.58 -19.03
C ALA A 101 7.23 2.33 -19.11
N ALA A 102 6.81 1.07 -19.32
CA ALA A 102 5.41 0.65 -19.35
C ALA A 102 4.84 0.24 -17.97
N VAL A 103 5.68 0.13 -16.93
CA VAL A 103 5.23 -0.12 -15.56
C VAL A 103 4.82 1.23 -14.96
N ALA A 104 3.66 1.29 -14.32
CA ALA A 104 2.98 2.49 -13.81
C ALA A 104 3.73 3.19 -12.64
N PHE A 105 4.99 3.54 -12.84
CA PHE A 105 5.74 4.47 -12.01
C PHE A 105 5.96 5.73 -12.85
N SER A 106 5.12 6.75 -12.64
CA SER A 106 5.44 8.05 -13.21
C SER A 106 6.60 8.64 -12.43
N PRO A 107 7.72 9.01 -13.05
CA PRO A 107 8.81 9.73 -12.37
C PRO A 107 8.34 11.09 -11.82
N SER A 108 7.12 11.49 -12.16
CA SER A 108 6.50 12.75 -11.77
C SER A 108 5.57 12.66 -10.56
N PHE A 109 5.44 11.50 -9.92
CA PHE A 109 4.56 11.33 -8.76
C PHE A 109 5.34 11.31 -7.44
N ALA A 110 4.91 12.11 -6.47
CA ALA A 110 5.42 12.11 -5.09
C ALA A 110 4.28 12.28 -4.08
N ASP A 111 4.38 11.60 -2.94
CA ASP A 111 3.44 11.69 -1.83
C ASP A 111 4.18 11.88 -0.51
N VAL A 112 3.71 12.81 0.32
CA VAL A 112 4.19 12.99 1.69
C VAL A 112 2.99 13.23 2.61
N SER A 113 2.91 12.49 3.70
CA SER A 113 1.77 12.52 4.63
C SER A 113 2.18 13.03 6.02
N PRO A 114 2.37 14.35 6.21
CA PRO A 114 2.59 14.93 7.54
C PRO A 114 1.33 14.89 8.41
N PHE A 115 1.47 15.16 9.71
CA PHE A 115 0.33 15.19 10.66
C PHE A 115 -0.79 16.18 10.31
N ALA A 116 -0.53 17.19 9.48
CA ALA A 116 -1.53 18.20 9.11
C ALA A 116 -2.38 17.82 7.88
N GLY A 117 -2.03 16.74 7.16
CA GLY A 117 -2.67 16.39 5.90
C GLY A 117 -1.70 15.70 4.94
N ARG A 118 -2.04 15.61 3.66
CA ARG A 118 -1.25 14.92 2.64
C ARG A 118 -0.93 15.85 1.48
N TRP A 119 0.32 15.87 1.08
CA TRP A 119 0.78 16.51 -0.15
C TRP A 119 0.94 15.46 -1.23
N GLN A 120 0.38 15.73 -2.40
CA GLN A 120 0.62 14.95 -3.61
C GLN A 120 1.11 15.88 -4.71
N ALA A 121 2.16 15.46 -5.40
CA ALA A 121 2.62 16.05 -6.64
C ALA A 121 2.45 15.01 -7.74
N ASN A 122 1.85 15.40 -8.86
CA ASN A 122 1.78 14.60 -10.07
C ASN A 122 2.08 15.49 -11.28
N ALA A 123 3.25 15.31 -11.88
CA ALA A 123 3.72 16.19 -12.95
C ALA A 123 3.82 17.64 -12.49
N ASP A 124 3.07 18.53 -13.12
CA ASP A 124 3.01 19.96 -12.82
C ASP A 124 1.89 20.31 -11.82
N GLN A 125 1.11 19.32 -11.36
CA GLN A 125 0.03 19.51 -10.41
C GLN A 125 0.47 19.22 -8.98
N PHE A 126 0.15 20.15 -8.07
CA PHE A 126 0.39 20.03 -6.63
C PHE A 126 -0.93 20.18 -5.88
N SER A 127 -1.23 19.20 -5.03
CA SER A 127 -2.47 19.14 -4.25
C SER A 127 -2.15 18.94 -2.76
N PHE A 128 -2.93 19.62 -1.92
CA PHE A 128 -2.93 19.41 -0.47
C PHE A 128 -4.30 18.91 -0.01
N TYR A 129 -4.30 17.81 0.72
CA TYR A 129 -5.49 17.19 1.31
C TYR A 129 -5.39 17.30 2.84
N PRO A 130 -6.10 18.25 3.48
CA PRO A 130 -6.12 18.33 4.93
C PRO A 130 -6.79 17.09 5.55
N LEU A 131 -6.48 16.82 6.82
CA LEU A 131 -7.19 15.82 7.63
C LEU A 131 -8.65 16.21 7.91
#